data_AF-A0A925I927-F1
#
_entry.id   AF-A0A925I927-F1
#
_cell.length_a   1.000
_cell.length_b   1.000
_cell.length_c   1.000
_cell.angle_alpha   90.00
_cell.angle_beta   90.00
_cell.angle_gamma   90.00
#
_symmetry.space_group_name_H-M   'P 1'
#
loop_
_entity.id
_entity.type
_entity.pdbx_description
1 polymer ?
#
loop_
_entity_poly.entity_id
_entity_poly.type
_entity_poly.pdbx_seq_one_letter_code
_entity_poly.pdbx_strand_id
1 'polypeptide(L)' 'MLPKFHPLSANPTILGGKPCVSGTRISVDLVIEWFASGANKEEIIKTHPLLSEEAINEALLYASGFLRNDINIDVK' A
#
# COMPACT_ATOMS: atom_id res chain seq x y z
N MET A 1 -14.25 -20.80 -2.55
CA MET A 1 -14.05 -19.34 -2.43
C MET A 1 -12.58 -19.15 -2.07
N LEU A 2 -11.78 -18.59 -2.98
CA LEU A 2 -10.36 -18.30 -2.69
C LEU A 2 -10.31 -17.21 -1.60
N PRO A 3 -9.38 -17.27 -0.64
CA PRO A 3 -9.23 -16.20 0.35
C PRO A 3 -8.98 -14.89 -0.41
N LYS A 4 -9.72 -13.82 -0.07
CA LYS A 4 -9.41 -12.48 -0.55
C LYS A 4 -8.01 -12.13 -0.02
N PHE A 5 -7.01 -12.16 -0.90
CA PHE A 5 -5.72 -11.58 -0.57
C PHE A 5 -5.93 -10.09 -0.41
N HIS A 6 -5.67 -9.55 0.78
CA HIS A 6 -5.65 -8.12 1.01
C HIS A 6 -4.39 -7.54 0.34
N PRO A 7 -4.53 -6.60 -0.62
CA PRO A 7 -3.41 -5.94 -1.28
C PRO A 7 -2.43 -5.26 -0.33
N LEU A 8 -2.88 -4.83 0.85
CA LEU A 8 -2.02 -4.32 1.92
C LEU A 8 -1.89 -5.30 3.10
N SER A 9 -0.77 -5.23 3.80
CA SER A 9 -0.52 -5.94 5.05
C SER A 9 0.29 -5.08 6.01
N ALA A 10 0.13 -5.34 7.30
CA ALA A 10 0.97 -4.80 8.37
C ALA A 10 1.47 -5.97 9.22
N ASN A 11 2.78 -6.08 9.39
CA ASN A 11 3.43 -7.13 10.17
C ASN A 11 4.60 -6.50 10.94
N PRO A 12 4.68 -6.62 12.28
CA PRO A 12 5.76 -6.02 13.08
C PRO A 12 7.18 -6.39 12.61
N THR A 13 7.35 -7.56 11.98
CA THR A 13 8.62 -8.05 11.45
C THR A 13 8.98 -7.46 10.07
N ILE A 14 8.04 -6.79 9.39
CA ILE A 14 8.20 -6.18 8.07
C ILE A 14 8.01 -4.67 8.22
N LEU A 15 9.04 -3.88 7.90
CA LEU A 15 9.02 -2.41 8.02
C LEU A 15 8.55 -1.91 9.39
N GLY A 16 8.80 -2.66 10.46
CA GLY A 16 8.40 -2.30 11.82
C GLY A 16 6.89 -2.22 12.02
N GLY A 17 6.09 -2.95 11.23
CA GLY A 17 4.63 -2.90 11.29
C GLY A 17 4.00 -1.80 10.44
N LYS A 18 4.79 -1.01 9.70
CA LYS A 18 4.25 -0.03 8.77
C LYS A 18 3.44 -0.75 7.66
N PRO A 19 2.22 -0.28 7.34
CA PRO A 19 1.42 -0.84 6.26
C PRO A 19 2.18 -0.78 4.93
N CYS A 20 2.21 -1.92 4.23
CA CYS A 20 2.89 -2.07 2.95
C CYS A 20 2.12 -3.00 2.02
N VAL A 21 2.42 -2.91 0.73
CA VAL A 21 1.85 -3.80 -0.27
C VAL A 21 2.27 -5.23 0.03
N SER A 22 1.28 -6.12 0.15
CA SER A 22 1.45 -7.51 0.55
C SER A 22 2.48 -8.24 -0.30
N GLY A 23 3.42 -8.93 0.35
CA GLY A 23 4.51 -9.63 -0.33
C GLY A 23 5.66 -8.74 -0.80
N THR A 24 5.64 -7.45 -0.46
CA THR A 24 6.71 -6.49 -0.80
C THR A 24 7.22 -5.76 0.44
N ARG A 25 8.23 -4.90 0.25
CA ARG A 25 8.66 -3.89 1.24
C ARG A 25 8.35 -2.47 0.76
N ILE A 26 7.28 -2.30 -0.03
CA ILE A 26 6.82 -1.01 -0.53
C ILE A 26 5.72 -0.51 0.40
N SER A 27 6.04 0.45 1.25
CA SER A 27 5.10 1.03 2.21
C SER A 27 4.11 1.98 1.56
N VAL A 28 2.97 2.20 2.23
CA VAL A 28 1.93 3.11 1.72
C VAL A 28 2.45 4.54 1.57
N ASP A 29 3.25 5.04 2.52
CA ASP A 29 3.85 6.37 2.43
C ASP A 29 4.81 6.51 1.23
N LEU A 30 5.58 5.47 0.90
CA LEU A 30 6.43 5.47 -0.29
C LEU A 30 5.61 5.60 -1.59
N VAL A 31 4.45 4.93 -1.64
CA VAL A 31 3.51 5.08 -2.78
C VAL A 31 3.06 6.54 -2.89
N ILE A 32 2.72 7.19 -1.77
CA ILE A 32 2.32 8.60 -1.75
C ILE A 32 3.48 9.51 -2.16
N GLU A 33 4.71 9.25 -1.70
CA GLU A 33 5.91 10.00 -2.06
C GLU A 33 6.13 9.98 -3.57
N TRP A 34 5.90 8.86 -4.26
CA TRP A 34 6.00 8.81 -5.72
C TRP A 34 4.99 9.70 -6.41
N PHE A 35 3.72 9.68 -5.98
CA PHE A 35 2.73 10.62 -6.51
C PHE A 35 3.09 12.07 -6.21
N ALA A 36 3.61 12.35 -5.02
CA ALA A 36 4.07 13.68 -4.64
C ALA A 36 5.27 14.15 -5.49
N SER A 37 6.10 13.22 -5.96
CA SER A 37 7.20 13.50 -6.90
C SER A 37 6.75 13.72 -8.36
N GLY A 38 5.45 13.56 -8.63
CA GLY A 38 4.85 13.76 -9.96
C GLY A 38 4.70 12.48 -10.79
N ALA A 39 4.99 11.30 -10.24
CA ALA A 39 4.80 10.04 -10.93
C ALA A 39 3.31 9.71 -11.10
N ASN A 40 2.94 9.09 -12.22
CA ASN A 40 1.61 8.49 -12.41
C ASN A 40 1.63 6.98 -12.13
N LYS A 41 0.45 6.34 -12.12
CA LYS A 41 0.31 4.91 -11.80
C LYS A 41 1.08 4.03 -12.77
N GLU A 42 1.00 4.33 -14.05
CA GLU A 42 1.60 3.56 -15.12
C GLU A 42 3.14 3.53 -14.99
N GLU A 43 3.74 4.68 -14.66
CA GLU A 43 5.18 4.81 -14.39
C GLU A 43 5.60 4.03 -13.15
N ILE A 44 4.80 4.11 -12.07
CA ILE A 44 5.05 3.37 -10.84
C ILE A 44 5.03 1.86 -11.11
N ILE A 45 3.99 1.35 -11.79
CA ILE A 45 3.85 -0.09 -12.11
C ILE A 45 4.98 -0.54 -13.05
N LYS A 46 5.35 0.29 -14.04
CA LYS A 46 6.45 -0.01 -14.95
C LYS A 46 7.79 -0.15 -14.20
N THR A 47 8.04 0.71 -13.22
CA THR A 47 9.28 0.69 -12.41
C THR A 47 9.24 -0.39 -11.33
N HIS A 48 8.05 -0.71 -10.83
CA HIS A 48 7.80 -1.67 -9.76
C HIS A 48 6.76 -2.71 -10.19
N PRO A 49 7.11 -3.70 -11.02
CA PRO A 49 6.16 -4.68 -11.58
C PRO A 49 5.48 -5.60 -10.56
N LEU A 50 5.93 -5.58 -9.30
CA LEU A 50 5.29 -6.28 -8.19
C LEU A 50 4.04 -5.54 -7.68
N LEU A 51 3.84 -4.28 -8.10
CA LEU A 51 2.65 -3.51 -7.78
C LEU A 51 1.59 -3.74 -8.84
N SER A 52 0.39 -4.07 -8.38
CA SER A 52 -0.81 -4.02 -9.22
C SER A 52 -1.50 -2.66 -9.06
N GLU A 53 -2.36 -2.30 -10.01
CA GLU A 53 -3.14 -1.07 -9.90
C GLU A 53 -4.05 -1.10 -8.66
N GLU A 54 -4.61 -2.26 -8.34
CA GLU A 54 -5.44 -2.48 -7.15
C GLU A 54 -4.66 -2.19 -5.87
N ALA A 55 -3.40 -2.63 -5.78
CA ALA A 55 -2.55 -2.38 -4.61
C ALA A 55 -2.23 -0.88 -4.45
N ILE A 56 -1.98 -0.17 -5.55
CA ILE A 56 -1.76 1.28 -5.53
C ILE A 56 -3.03 2.01 -5.08
N ASN A 57 -4.18 1.64 -5.64
CA ASN A 57 -5.47 2.24 -5.27
C ASN A 57 -5.78 1.99 -3.79
N GLU A 58 -5.53 0.78 -3.28
CA GLU A 58 -5.75 0.46 -1.87
C GLU A 58 -4.79 1.23 -0.95
N ALA A 59 -3.52 1.42 -1.34
CA ALA A 59 -2.58 2.28 -0.61
C ALA A 59 -3.09 3.72 -0.49
N LEU A 60 -3.59 4.30 -1.59
CA LEU A 60 -4.16 5.66 -1.58
C LEU A 60 -5.43 5.76 -0.72
N LEU A 61 -6.32 4.77 -0.80
CA LEU A 61 -7.52 4.70 0.03
C LEU A 61 -7.17 4.54 1.52
N TYR A 62 -6.18 3.71 1.83
CA TYR A 62 -5.66 3.58 3.19
C TYR A 62 -5.13 4.91 3.72
N ALA A 63 -4.29 5.60 2.95
CA ALA A 63 -3.77 6.90 3.35
C ALA A 63 -4.89 7.92 3.61
N SER A 64 -5.87 7.98 2.70
CA SER A 64 -7.02 8.87 2.81
C SER A 64 -7.86 8.59 4.04
N GLY A 65 -8.18 7.32 4.33
CA GLY A 65 -8.96 6.99 5.52
C GLY A 65 -8.16 7.16 6.82
N PHE A 66 -6.85 6.90 6.82
CA PHE A 66 -6.00 7.12 7.99
C PHE A 66 -6.03 8.60 8.40
N LEU A 67 -5.93 9.51 7.43
CA LEU A 67 -6.05 10.95 7.68
C LEU A 67 -7.45 11.37 8.18
N ARG A 68 -8.50 10.65 7.79
CA ARG A 68 -9.85 10.87 8.32
C ARG A 68 -10.08 10.26 9.71
N ASN A 69 -9.13 9.47 10.24
CA ASN A 69 -9.31 8.60 11.40
C ASN A 69 -10.41 7.53 11.21
N ASP A 70 -10.66 7.11 9.97
CA ASP A 70 -11.70 6.12 9.62
C ASP A 70 -11.15 4.68 9.52
N ILE A 71 -9.90 4.43 9.93
CA ILE A 71 -9.27 3.11 9.76
C ILE A 71 -8.77 2.52 11.07
N ASN A 72 -9.26 1.31 11.38
CA ASN A 72 -8.63 0.37 12.28
C ASN A 72 -7.92 -0.69 11.43
N ILE A 73 -6.59 -0.72 11.42
CA ILE A 73 -5.87 -1.89 10.90
C ILE A 73 -5.78 -2.92 12.01
N ASP A 74 -6.33 -4.11 11.75
CA ASP A 74 -6.01 -5.29 12.54
C ASP A 74 -4.52 -5.62 12.34
N VAL A 75 -3.74 -5.42 13.39
CA VAL A 75 -2.34 -5.85 13.44
C VAL A 75 -2.35 -7.37 13.52
N LYS A 76 -1.78 -8.04 12.51
CA LYS A 76 -1.56 -9.49 12.55
C LYS A 76 -0.36 -9.84 13.43
#